data_AF-A0A7K8M5X4-F1
#
_entry.id   AF-A0A7K8M5X4-F1
#
_cell.length_a   1.000
_cell.length_b   1.000
_cell.length_c   1.000
_cell.angle_alpha   90.00
_cell.angle_beta   90.00
_cell.angle_gamma   90.00
#
_symmetry.space_group_name_H-M   'P 1'
#
loop_
_entity.id
_entity.type
_entity.pdbx_description
1 polymer ?
#
loop_
_entity_poly.entity_id
_entity_poly.type
_entity_poly.pdbx_seq_one_letter_code
_entity_poly.pdbx_strand_id
1 'polypeptide(L)'
;GANSYGQLGLGHKEDVLVPQALKDVSCKCQDIASIAGGGGHSALITDAGQLFVCGHNKDGQLGLNHTEDVLRFTLCAALSGFCVKQVACGWDFTIVLVGSGLVLSCGSNSFGQLGLPQISGPCLIPQKIESLKEKVVNVAAGLRHALAATDSGLVLQWGTGMASRAKRASQGKALPLFLTAREPCEVAGLEDVRVKTVAAGSYHSVSLTDEGHLYVWGSNKHGQLVSRDIFLAEPKKIDTQCFSHEKIGAVWSGWTHLVARTEAGKVFTWGRADYGQLGRRAVVPGGQQSTASEQCLELLCNIPVSVPCLNGASQV
;
A
#
# COMPACT_ATOMS: atom_id res chain seq x y z
N GLY A 1 6.31 -10.89 -14.47
CA GLY A 1 5.00 -11.29 -13.95
C GLY A 1 3.93 -10.95 -14.98
N ALA A 2 2.72 -10.66 -14.51
CA ALA A 2 1.62 -10.21 -15.37
C ALA A 2 1.95 -8.86 -16.04
N ASN A 3 1.55 -8.71 -17.30
CA ASN A 3 1.87 -7.54 -18.13
C ASN A 3 0.71 -7.14 -19.06
N SER A 4 -0.53 -7.56 -18.77
CA SER A 4 -1.68 -7.37 -19.65
C SER A 4 -1.99 -5.90 -19.99
N TYR A 5 -1.46 -4.94 -19.23
CA TYR A 5 -1.58 -3.51 -19.47
C TYR A 5 -0.26 -2.83 -19.86
N GLY A 6 0.84 -3.59 -19.97
CA GLY A 6 2.18 -3.04 -20.16
C GLY A 6 2.84 -2.56 -18.86
N GLN A 7 2.34 -3.00 -17.69
CA GLN A 7 2.84 -2.57 -16.37
C GLN A 7 4.27 -3.01 -16.06
N LEU A 8 4.87 -3.90 -16.86
CA LEU A 8 6.30 -4.19 -16.77
C LEU A 8 7.16 -3.18 -17.54
N GLY A 9 6.56 -2.30 -18.35
CA GLY A 9 7.30 -1.28 -19.10
C GLY A 9 8.16 -1.82 -20.25
N LEU A 10 7.89 -3.04 -20.73
CA LEU A 10 8.70 -3.76 -21.72
C LEU A 10 8.34 -3.44 -23.19
N GLY A 11 7.34 -2.60 -23.43
CA GLY A 11 6.90 -2.21 -24.78
C GLY A 11 5.88 -3.16 -25.43
N HIS A 12 5.39 -4.16 -24.70
CA HIS A 12 4.37 -5.12 -25.13
C HIS A 12 3.46 -5.50 -23.95
N LYS A 13 2.39 -6.27 -24.22
CA LYS A 13 1.37 -6.70 -23.23
C LYS A 13 1.45 -8.18 -22.83
N GLU A 14 2.55 -8.85 -23.17
CA GLU A 14 2.72 -10.28 -22.90
C GLU A 14 3.34 -10.49 -21.53
N ASP A 15 2.82 -11.48 -20.80
CA ASP A 15 3.32 -11.88 -19.49
C ASP A 15 4.74 -12.42 -19.59
N VAL A 16 5.54 -12.15 -18.56
CA VAL A 16 6.95 -12.52 -18.51
C VAL A 16 7.24 -13.31 -17.24
N LEU A 17 7.84 -14.49 -17.38
CA LEU A 17 8.09 -15.40 -16.26
C LEU A 17 9.47 -15.23 -15.61
N VAL A 18 10.40 -14.58 -16.31
CA VAL A 18 11.79 -14.38 -15.85
C VAL A 18 12.12 -12.89 -15.79
N PRO A 19 12.97 -12.42 -14.86
CA PRO A 19 13.40 -11.03 -14.86
C PRO A 19 13.99 -10.61 -16.21
N GLN A 20 13.54 -9.46 -16.73
CA GLN A 20 14.06 -8.87 -17.96
C GLN A 20 14.53 -7.45 -17.69
N ALA A 21 15.70 -7.10 -18.25
CA ALA A 21 16.23 -5.75 -18.18
C ALA A 21 15.40 -4.81 -19.06
N LEU A 22 15.12 -3.62 -18.56
CA LEU A 22 14.46 -2.56 -19.33
C LEU A 22 15.46 -1.97 -20.34
N LYS A 23 15.19 -2.12 -21.64
CA LYS A 23 16.10 -1.67 -22.71
C LYS A 23 15.93 -0.18 -23.07
N ASP A 24 14.73 0.35 -22.85
CA ASP A 24 14.27 1.64 -23.38
C ASP A 24 13.84 2.62 -22.27
N VAL A 25 14.35 2.51 -21.04
CA VAL A 25 14.07 3.58 -20.07
C VAL A 25 14.89 4.79 -20.48
N SER A 26 14.24 5.90 -20.75
CA SER A 26 14.88 7.20 -21.06
C SER A 26 15.79 7.69 -19.92
N CYS A 27 15.85 6.98 -18.79
CA CYS A 27 16.76 7.20 -17.67
C CYS A 27 18.16 6.58 -17.86
N LYS A 28 18.66 6.39 -19.10
CA LYS A 28 19.96 5.73 -19.38
C LYS A 28 21.18 6.30 -18.62
N CYS A 29 21.05 7.44 -17.94
CA CYS A 29 22.09 8.07 -17.12
C CYS A 29 21.70 8.28 -15.65
N GLN A 30 20.61 7.70 -15.13
CA GLN A 30 20.18 7.89 -13.75
C GLN A 30 19.81 6.57 -13.08
N ASP A 31 20.32 6.37 -11.88
CA ASP A 31 19.97 5.24 -11.03
C ASP A 31 18.51 5.34 -10.55
N ILE A 32 17.89 4.18 -10.37
CA ILE A 32 16.52 4.05 -9.91
C ILE A 32 16.53 4.02 -8.38
N ALA A 33 15.93 5.04 -7.76
CA ALA A 33 15.83 5.19 -6.31
C ALA A 33 14.76 4.26 -5.70
N SER A 34 13.61 4.14 -6.36
CA SER A 34 12.50 3.32 -5.87
C SER A 34 11.48 2.97 -6.96
N ILE A 35 10.67 1.95 -6.67
CA ILE A 35 9.62 1.45 -7.56
C ILE A 35 8.32 1.29 -6.77
N ALA A 36 7.17 1.47 -7.42
CA ALA A 36 5.86 1.13 -6.88
C ALA A 36 4.98 0.48 -7.96
N GLY A 37 4.12 -0.45 -7.54
CA GLY A 37 3.16 -1.12 -8.40
C GLY A 37 1.74 -0.99 -7.85
N GLY A 38 0.79 -0.73 -8.74
CA GLY A 38 -0.64 -0.64 -8.43
C GLY A 38 -1.45 -1.80 -9.02
N GLY A 39 -2.76 -1.59 -9.19
CA GLY A 39 -3.68 -2.61 -9.74
C GLY A 39 -3.41 -3.02 -11.20
N GLY A 40 -2.60 -2.25 -11.91
CA GLY A 40 -2.22 -2.53 -13.30
C GLY A 40 -1.26 -1.51 -13.88
N HIS A 41 -0.62 -0.68 -13.06
CA HIS A 41 0.35 0.32 -13.47
C HIS A 41 1.57 0.28 -12.56
N SER A 42 2.66 0.88 -13.00
CA SER A 42 3.90 0.94 -12.23
C SER A 42 4.54 2.31 -12.34
N ALA A 43 5.29 2.67 -11.32
CA ALA A 43 6.00 3.92 -11.20
C ALA A 43 7.46 3.67 -10.76
N LEU A 44 8.37 4.47 -11.30
CA LEU A 44 9.78 4.51 -10.93
C LEU A 44 10.14 5.94 -10.53
N ILE A 45 10.94 6.06 -9.47
CA ILE A 45 11.56 7.32 -9.09
C ILE A 45 13.07 7.18 -9.33
N THR A 46 13.66 8.15 -10.03
CA THR A 46 15.12 8.22 -10.20
C THR A 46 15.78 8.95 -9.02
N ASP A 47 17.10 8.84 -8.86
CA ASP A 47 17.85 9.59 -7.84
C ASP A 47 17.73 11.12 -7.98
N ALA A 48 17.46 11.60 -9.20
CA ALA A 48 17.16 13.01 -9.45
C ALA A 48 15.74 13.43 -9.00
N GLY A 49 14.93 12.49 -8.51
CA GLY A 49 13.54 12.72 -8.10
C GLY A 49 12.56 12.83 -9.26
N GLN A 50 12.88 12.28 -10.43
CA GLN A 50 11.97 12.26 -11.59
C GLN A 50 11.04 11.05 -11.51
N LEU A 51 9.76 11.24 -11.86
CA LEU A 51 8.76 10.16 -11.89
C LEU A 51 8.55 9.63 -13.30
N PHE A 52 8.77 8.33 -13.49
CA PHE A 52 8.41 7.59 -14.70
C PHE A 52 7.27 6.63 -14.42
N VAL A 53 6.36 6.46 -15.36
CA VAL A 53 5.14 5.65 -15.20
C VAL A 53 4.86 4.79 -16.43
N CYS A 54 4.21 3.64 -16.24
CA CYS A 54 3.73 2.77 -17.31
C CYS A 54 2.54 1.91 -16.86
N GLY A 55 1.90 1.24 -17.81
CA GLY A 55 0.80 0.30 -17.59
C GLY A 55 -0.58 0.88 -17.89
N HIS A 56 -1.57 0.40 -17.14
CA HIS A 56 -2.98 0.74 -17.25
C HIS A 56 -3.23 2.22 -16.98
N ASN A 57 -4.04 2.88 -17.82
CA ASN A 57 -4.26 4.33 -17.69
C ASN A 57 -5.70 4.81 -17.95
N LYS A 58 -6.70 3.93 -17.95
CA LYS A 58 -8.08 4.32 -18.31
C LYS A 58 -8.69 5.43 -17.47
N ASP A 59 -8.23 5.61 -16.24
CA ASP A 59 -8.68 6.66 -15.32
C ASP A 59 -7.66 7.80 -15.19
N GLY A 60 -6.59 7.82 -15.99
CA GLY A 60 -5.52 8.81 -15.90
C GLY A 60 -4.54 8.59 -14.76
N GLN A 61 -4.47 7.38 -14.19
CA GLN A 61 -3.61 7.07 -13.04
C GLN A 61 -2.11 7.23 -13.30
N LEU A 62 -1.69 7.34 -14.57
CA LEU A 62 -0.31 7.66 -14.92
C LEU A 62 -0.02 9.17 -14.83
N GLY A 63 -1.04 10.04 -14.81
CA GLY A 63 -0.83 11.49 -14.72
C GLY A 63 -0.21 12.12 -15.98
N LEU A 64 -0.45 11.52 -17.15
CA LEU A 64 0.15 11.93 -18.43
C LEU A 64 -0.76 12.80 -19.30
N ASN A 65 -1.88 13.29 -18.76
CA ASN A 65 -2.89 14.07 -19.48
C ASN A 65 -3.59 13.32 -20.63
N HIS A 66 -3.69 11.99 -20.53
CA HIS A 66 -4.47 11.14 -21.44
C HIS A 66 -4.88 9.85 -20.71
N THR A 67 -5.72 9.03 -21.36
CA THR A 67 -6.26 7.78 -20.79
C THR A 67 -5.76 6.50 -21.46
N GLU A 68 -4.87 6.63 -22.46
CA GLU A 68 -4.27 5.48 -23.14
C GLU A 68 -3.23 4.76 -22.28
N ASP A 69 -3.25 3.42 -22.31
CA ASP A 69 -2.24 2.56 -21.66
C ASP A 69 -0.84 2.87 -22.22
N VAL A 70 0.18 2.82 -21.37
CA VAL A 70 1.55 3.15 -21.74
C VAL A 70 2.47 1.94 -21.55
N LEU A 71 3.02 1.43 -22.64
CA LEU A 71 3.78 0.16 -22.60
C LEU A 71 5.25 0.33 -22.18
N ARG A 72 5.76 1.55 -22.10
CA ARG A 72 7.15 1.86 -21.71
C ARG A 72 7.17 2.98 -20.67
N PHE A 73 8.07 2.89 -19.70
CA PHE A 73 8.25 3.93 -18.70
C PHE A 73 8.43 5.32 -19.33
N THR A 74 7.47 6.20 -19.07
CA THR A 74 7.37 7.53 -19.66
C THR A 74 7.44 8.57 -18.56
N LEU A 75 8.21 9.63 -18.77
CA LEU A 75 8.37 10.72 -17.82
C LEU A 75 7.03 11.43 -17.60
N CYS A 76 6.60 11.56 -16.34
CA CYS A 76 5.48 12.40 -15.98
C CYS A 76 5.90 13.87 -16.00
N ALA A 77 5.86 14.50 -17.19
CA ALA A 77 6.37 15.85 -17.40
C ALA A 77 5.70 16.91 -16.52
N ALA A 78 4.44 16.69 -16.11
CA ALA A 78 3.71 17.55 -15.17
C ALA A 78 4.41 17.69 -13.80
N LEU A 79 5.28 16.75 -13.44
CA LEU A 79 6.04 16.76 -12.20
C LEU A 79 7.49 17.23 -12.33
N SER A 80 7.92 17.72 -13.51
CA SER A 80 9.33 18.09 -13.76
C SER A 80 9.88 19.20 -12.85
N GLY A 81 9.00 20.02 -12.25
CA GLY A 81 9.37 21.04 -11.26
C GLY A 81 9.44 20.54 -9.82
N PHE A 82 9.13 19.27 -9.57
CA PHE A 82 9.13 18.68 -8.24
C PHE A 82 10.22 17.61 -8.10
N CYS A 83 10.82 17.55 -6.90
CA CYS A 83 11.65 16.41 -6.51
C CYS A 83 10.75 15.37 -5.85
N VAL A 84 10.36 14.33 -6.58
CA VAL A 84 9.52 13.24 -6.07
C VAL A 84 10.32 12.38 -5.08
N LYS A 85 9.74 12.10 -3.91
CA LYS A 85 10.38 11.30 -2.83
C LYS A 85 9.72 9.95 -2.62
N GLN A 86 8.41 9.87 -2.80
CA GLN A 86 7.67 8.62 -2.67
C GLN A 86 6.49 8.63 -3.63
N VAL A 87 6.17 7.46 -4.16
CA VAL A 87 4.97 7.22 -4.95
C VAL A 87 4.23 6.02 -4.36
N ALA A 88 2.92 6.14 -4.21
CA ALA A 88 2.04 5.06 -3.79
C ALA A 88 0.99 4.82 -4.87
N CYS A 89 1.03 3.64 -5.47
CA CYS A 89 0.13 3.23 -6.54
C CYS A 89 -1.03 2.42 -5.94
N GLY A 90 -2.24 2.96 -6.02
CA GLY A 90 -3.46 2.24 -5.65
C GLY A 90 -3.95 1.33 -6.77
N TRP A 91 -5.22 0.96 -6.73
CA TRP A 91 -5.81 0.14 -7.81
C TRP A 91 -5.83 0.88 -9.15
N ASP A 92 -6.42 2.08 -9.16
CA ASP A 92 -6.68 2.90 -10.34
C ASP A 92 -6.37 4.39 -10.10
N PHE A 93 -5.46 4.67 -9.16
CA PHE A 93 -5.00 6.01 -8.83
C PHE A 93 -3.57 6.00 -8.29
N THR A 94 -2.93 7.15 -8.32
CA THR A 94 -1.55 7.35 -7.86
C THR A 94 -1.49 8.53 -6.89
N ILE A 95 -0.73 8.36 -5.82
CA ILE A 95 -0.36 9.42 -4.88
C ILE A 95 1.14 9.65 -4.96
N VAL A 96 1.53 10.92 -5.03
CA VAL A 96 2.91 11.36 -5.17
C VAL A 96 3.25 12.29 -4.02
N LEU A 97 4.27 11.94 -3.25
CA LEU A 97 4.87 12.79 -2.22
C LEU A 97 6.16 13.41 -2.77
N VAL A 98 6.26 14.72 -2.69
CA VAL A 98 7.43 15.49 -3.14
C VAL A 98 8.26 16.00 -1.96
N GLY A 99 9.51 16.41 -2.19
CA GLY A 99 10.48 16.73 -1.14
C GLY A 99 10.11 17.88 -0.20
N SER A 100 9.21 18.77 -0.61
CA SER A 100 8.63 19.80 0.26
C SER A 100 7.60 19.26 1.25
N GLY A 101 7.19 18.00 1.14
CA GLY A 101 6.11 17.39 1.91
C GLY A 101 4.71 17.62 1.34
N LEU A 102 4.62 18.18 0.13
CA LEU A 102 3.36 18.29 -0.60
C LEU A 102 2.96 16.94 -1.20
N VAL A 103 1.65 16.72 -1.28
CA VAL A 103 1.09 15.51 -1.90
C VAL A 103 0.26 15.90 -3.11
N LEU A 104 0.49 15.20 -4.22
CA LEU A 104 -0.29 15.28 -5.44
C LEU A 104 -0.95 13.94 -5.73
N SER A 105 -2.08 13.96 -6.43
CA SER A 105 -2.78 12.74 -6.83
C SER A 105 -3.37 12.84 -8.24
N CYS A 106 -3.45 11.69 -8.92
CA CYS A 106 -4.10 11.52 -10.23
C CYS A 106 -4.76 10.15 -10.34
N GLY A 107 -5.63 9.96 -11.32
CA GLY A 107 -6.37 8.72 -11.56
C GLY A 107 -7.85 8.83 -11.22
N SER A 108 -8.45 7.69 -10.85
CA SER A 108 -9.87 7.60 -10.51
C SER A 108 -10.20 8.36 -9.22
N ASN A 109 -11.31 9.10 -9.21
CA ASN A 109 -11.86 9.73 -8.00
C ASN A 109 -13.28 9.26 -7.62
N SER A 110 -13.73 8.14 -8.18
CA SER A 110 -15.10 7.63 -7.99
C SER A 110 -15.48 7.37 -6.52
N PHE A 111 -14.48 7.14 -5.67
CA PHE A 111 -14.65 6.93 -4.23
C PHE A 111 -14.07 8.07 -3.39
N GLY A 112 -13.61 9.17 -4.01
CA GLY A 112 -12.89 10.25 -3.33
C GLY A 112 -11.43 9.89 -2.99
N GLN A 113 -10.87 8.84 -3.59
CA GLN A 113 -9.54 8.33 -3.26
C GLN A 113 -8.38 9.26 -3.66
N LEU A 114 -8.66 10.31 -4.45
CA LEU A 114 -7.67 11.36 -4.73
C LEU A 114 -7.56 12.40 -3.63
N GLY A 115 -8.56 12.51 -2.75
CA GLY A 115 -8.60 13.58 -1.74
C GLY A 115 -8.98 14.96 -2.30
N LEU A 116 -9.52 14.98 -3.53
CA LEU A 116 -9.86 16.19 -4.29
C LEU A 116 -11.37 16.24 -4.52
N PRO A 117 -12.18 16.69 -3.52
CA PRO A 117 -13.64 16.63 -3.60
C PRO A 117 -14.23 17.48 -4.75
N GLN A 118 -13.49 18.49 -5.21
CA GLN A 118 -13.85 19.33 -6.35
C GLN A 118 -13.79 18.61 -7.71
N ILE A 119 -13.11 17.46 -7.80
CA ILE A 119 -12.99 16.68 -9.04
C ILE A 119 -14.06 15.60 -9.09
N SER A 120 -15.04 15.74 -9.99
CA SER A 120 -16.14 14.77 -10.15
C SER A 120 -15.80 13.54 -11.00
N GLY A 121 -14.71 13.58 -11.77
CA GLY A 121 -14.28 12.51 -12.69
C GLY A 121 -12.84 12.03 -12.45
N PRO A 122 -12.22 11.36 -13.44
CA PRO A 122 -10.80 11.05 -13.39
C PRO A 122 -9.94 12.32 -13.44
N CYS A 123 -8.80 12.30 -12.75
CA CYS A 123 -7.82 13.37 -12.74
C CYS A 123 -6.61 12.96 -13.59
N LEU A 124 -6.47 13.52 -14.79
CA LEU A 124 -5.47 13.07 -15.77
C LEU A 124 -4.08 13.69 -15.58
N ILE A 125 -3.98 14.75 -14.78
CA ILE A 125 -2.74 15.46 -14.44
C ILE A 125 -2.65 15.49 -12.90
N PRO A 126 -1.51 15.15 -12.28
CA PRO A 126 -1.37 15.20 -10.83
C PRO A 126 -1.75 16.57 -10.28
N GLN A 127 -2.71 16.60 -9.35
CA GLN A 127 -3.15 17.82 -8.67
C GLN A 127 -2.81 17.76 -7.20
N LYS A 128 -2.40 18.91 -6.64
CA LYS A 128 -2.06 19.05 -5.23
C LYS A 128 -3.32 18.91 -4.35
N ILE A 129 -3.19 18.14 -3.27
CA ILE A 129 -4.22 17.99 -2.26
C ILE A 129 -4.12 19.14 -1.25
N GLU A 130 -4.79 20.26 -1.55
CA GLU A 130 -4.72 21.50 -0.77
C GLU A 130 -5.23 21.38 0.68
N SER A 131 -6.05 20.37 0.97
CA SER A 131 -6.58 20.09 2.31
C SER A 131 -5.54 19.51 3.26
N LEU A 132 -4.41 18.98 2.76
CA LEU A 132 -3.26 18.60 3.59
C LEU A 132 -2.49 19.85 4.00
N LYS A 133 -2.64 20.27 5.26
CA LYS A 133 -2.03 21.50 5.80
C LYS A 133 -0.66 21.27 6.42
N GLU A 134 -0.42 20.07 6.95
CA GLU A 134 0.86 19.70 7.54
C GLU A 134 1.78 19.06 6.51
N LYS A 135 3.07 19.10 6.80
CA LYS A 135 4.10 18.47 5.97
C LYS A 135 3.93 16.95 6.04
N VAL A 136 3.66 16.33 4.90
CA VAL A 136 3.57 14.86 4.82
C VAL A 136 4.97 14.25 4.71
N VAL A 137 5.19 13.14 5.42
CA VAL A 137 6.45 12.39 5.42
C VAL A 137 6.31 10.99 4.85
N ASN A 138 5.10 10.44 4.79
CA ASN A 138 4.84 9.13 4.21
C ASN A 138 3.42 9.04 3.64
N VAL A 139 3.27 8.34 2.51
CA VAL A 139 1.97 8.10 1.87
C VAL A 139 1.75 6.61 1.58
N ALA A 140 0.48 6.18 1.56
CA ALA A 140 0.09 4.86 1.10
C ALA A 140 -1.24 4.90 0.31
N ALA A 141 -1.40 3.98 -0.63
CA ALA A 141 -2.57 3.88 -1.48
C ALA A 141 -3.09 2.44 -1.47
N GLY A 142 -4.36 2.27 -1.09
CA GLY A 142 -5.04 0.98 -1.12
C GLY A 142 -5.88 0.80 -2.38
N LEU A 143 -6.93 -0.02 -2.31
CA LEU A 143 -7.84 -0.23 -3.45
C LEU A 143 -8.60 1.04 -3.84
N ARG A 144 -9.23 1.71 -2.88
CA ARG A 144 -10.08 2.91 -3.08
C ARG A 144 -10.02 3.84 -1.86
N HIS A 145 -8.90 3.83 -1.17
CA HIS A 145 -8.61 4.69 -0.01
C HIS A 145 -7.11 4.98 0.02
N ALA A 146 -6.74 6.02 0.73
CA ALA A 146 -5.39 6.51 0.83
C ALA A 146 -5.06 6.97 2.25
N LEU A 147 -3.77 6.97 2.57
CA LEU A 147 -3.23 7.36 3.86
C LEU A 147 -2.07 8.34 3.68
N ALA A 148 -1.92 9.24 4.63
CA ALA A 148 -0.72 10.04 4.82
C ALA A 148 -0.33 10.08 6.30
N ALA A 149 0.97 10.05 6.58
CA ALA A 149 1.54 10.40 7.88
C ALA A 149 2.22 11.76 7.78
N THR A 150 1.99 12.64 8.76
CA THR A 150 2.60 13.98 8.82
C THR A 150 3.88 13.97 9.66
N ASP A 151 4.69 15.02 9.55
CA ASP A 151 5.91 15.17 10.34
C ASP A 151 5.64 15.31 11.85
N SER A 152 4.48 15.84 12.23
CA SER A 152 4.02 15.93 13.62
C SER A 152 3.61 14.57 14.20
N GLY A 153 3.27 13.60 13.34
CA GLY A 153 2.87 12.25 13.72
C GLY A 153 1.40 11.90 13.45
N LEU A 154 0.61 12.82 12.88
CA LEU A 154 -0.80 12.58 12.56
C LEU A 154 -0.95 11.58 11.42
N VAL A 155 -2.07 10.84 11.43
CA VAL A 155 -2.49 10.01 10.32
C VAL A 155 -3.77 10.56 9.71
N LEU A 156 -3.73 10.77 8.40
CA LEU A 156 -4.87 11.22 7.62
C LEU A 156 -5.31 10.09 6.68
N GLN A 157 -6.61 9.85 6.58
CA GLN A 157 -7.21 8.92 5.64
C GLN A 157 -8.28 9.61 4.80
N TRP A 158 -8.37 9.20 3.53
CA TRP A 158 -9.49 9.56 2.66
C TRP A 158 -9.81 8.45 1.67
N GLY A 159 -10.95 8.59 1.00
CA GLY A 159 -11.48 7.61 0.07
C GLY A 159 -12.42 6.63 0.77
N THR A 160 -13.56 6.41 0.14
CA THR A 160 -14.72 5.70 0.71
C THR A 160 -14.71 4.20 0.42
N GLY A 161 -13.58 3.65 -0.03
CA GLY A 161 -13.44 2.23 -0.39
C GLY A 161 -13.82 1.25 0.72
N MET A 162 -13.60 1.63 1.98
CA MET A 162 -13.91 0.80 3.14
C MET A 162 -15.32 1.02 3.70
N ALA A 163 -16.00 2.11 3.32
CA ALA A 163 -17.27 2.53 3.91
C ALA A 163 -18.35 1.46 3.86
N SER A 164 -18.51 0.78 2.72
CA SER A 164 -19.56 -0.26 2.58
C SER A 164 -19.31 -1.48 3.48
N ARG A 165 -18.04 -1.87 3.68
CA ARG A 165 -17.66 -2.98 4.57
C ARG A 165 -17.81 -2.57 6.04
N ALA A 166 -17.39 -1.34 6.36
CA ALA A 166 -17.57 -0.76 7.68
C ALA A 166 -19.06 -0.72 8.07
N LYS A 167 -19.94 -0.20 7.20
CA LYS A 167 -21.39 -0.12 7.46
C LYS A 167 -22.00 -1.49 7.77
N ARG A 168 -21.61 -2.53 7.02
CA ARG A 168 -22.09 -3.90 7.25
C ARG A 168 -21.59 -4.47 8.58
N ALA A 169 -20.33 -4.23 8.92
CA ALA A 169 -19.74 -4.73 10.16
C ALA A 169 -20.23 -3.99 11.41
N SER A 170 -20.52 -2.69 11.29
CA SER A 170 -20.93 -1.83 12.40
C SER A 170 -22.42 -1.98 12.79
N GLN A 171 -23.20 -2.83 12.11
CA GLN A 171 -24.60 -3.14 12.43
C GLN A 171 -25.49 -1.90 12.69
N GLY A 172 -25.29 -0.84 11.91
CA GLY A 172 -26.07 0.40 12.04
C GLY A 172 -25.49 1.46 13.00
N LYS A 173 -24.37 1.19 13.68
CA LYS A 173 -23.64 2.23 14.42
C LYS A 173 -23.04 3.27 13.47
N ALA A 174 -22.92 4.51 13.96
CA ALA A 174 -22.22 5.57 13.24
C ALA A 174 -20.77 5.15 12.96
N LEU A 175 -20.28 5.49 11.77
CA LEU A 175 -18.90 5.21 11.37
C LEU A 175 -17.99 6.40 11.72
N PRO A 176 -16.73 6.14 12.08
CA PRO A 176 -15.72 7.18 12.10
C PRO A 176 -15.64 7.93 10.77
N LEU A 177 -15.55 9.27 10.83
CA LEU A 177 -15.67 10.15 9.66
C LEU A 177 -14.64 9.81 8.58
N PHE A 178 -13.40 9.50 8.98
CA PHE A 178 -12.29 9.18 8.08
C PHE A 178 -12.54 7.95 7.19
N LEU A 179 -13.45 7.03 7.56
CA LEU A 179 -13.85 5.90 6.70
C LEU A 179 -14.79 6.31 5.55
N THR A 180 -15.36 7.50 5.64
CA THR A 180 -16.35 8.04 4.68
C THR A 180 -15.92 9.37 4.05
N ALA A 181 -14.76 9.89 4.42
CA ALA A 181 -14.24 11.16 3.93
C ALA A 181 -13.77 11.04 2.47
N ARG A 182 -14.07 12.08 1.66
CA ARG A 182 -13.58 12.23 0.28
C ARG A 182 -12.40 13.20 0.16
N GLU A 183 -12.00 13.77 1.29
CA GLU A 183 -10.82 14.58 1.50
C GLU A 183 -10.07 14.04 2.73
N PRO A 184 -8.76 14.32 2.88
CA PRO A 184 -7.97 13.91 4.03
C PRO A 184 -8.65 14.26 5.35
N CYS A 185 -8.89 13.24 6.16
CA CYS A 185 -9.54 13.35 7.46
C CYS A 185 -8.70 12.62 8.50
N GLU A 186 -8.54 13.23 9.67
CA GLU A 186 -7.74 12.67 10.76
C GLU A 186 -8.31 11.34 11.25
N VAL A 187 -7.42 10.36 11.41
CA VAL A 187 -7.76 9.05 11.94
C VAL A 187 -7.75 9.13 13.46
N ALA A 188 -8.94 9.19 14.05
CA ALA A 188 -9.11 9.17 15.51
C ALA A 188 -8.59 7.85 16.13
N GLY A 189 -8.16 7.89 17.39
CA GLY A 189 -7.59 6.77 18.13
C GLY A 189 -6.07 6.62 18.01
N LEU A 190 -5.39 7.65 17.48
CA LEU A 190 -3.92 7.73 17.33
C LEU A 190 -3.34 9.03 17.92
N GLU A 191 -4.11 9.77 18.72
CA GLU A 191 -3.78 11.11 19.20
C GLU A 191 -2.54 11.12 20.12
N ASP A 192 -2.32 10.03 20.87
CA ASP A 192 -1.24 9.89 21.85
C ASP A 192 0.01 9.19 21.28
N VAL A 193 0.08 8.96 19.97
CA VAL A 193 1.23 8.28 19.34
C VAL A 193 1.76 9.05 18.14
N ARG A 194 3.07 8.96 17.91
CA ARG A 194 3.71 9.58 16.76
C ARG A 194 3.92 8.57 15.63
N VAL A 195 3.10 8.65 14.58
CA VAL A 195 3.22 7.78 13.40
C VAL A 195 4.30 8.28 12.45
N LYS A 196 5.15 7.37 11.95
CA LYS A 196 6.19 7.66 10.95
C LYS A 196 5.90 7.06 9.58
N THR A 197 5.17 5.95 9.52
CA THR A 197 4.95 5.20 8.28
C THR A 197 3.53 4.66 8.24
N VAL A 198 2.94 4.69 7.05
CA VAL A 198 1.63 4.10 6.76
C VAL A 198 1.76 3.07 5.65
N ALA A 199 0.90 2.06 5.68
CA ALA A 199 0.74 1.09 4.61
C ALA A 199 -0.74 0.80 4.40
N ALA A 200 -1.12 0.49 3.16
CA ALA A 200 -2.50 0.22 2.78
C ALA A 200 -2.57 -1.02 1.90
N GLY A 201 -3.55 -1.87 2.18
CA GLY A 201 -3.89 -3.00 1.32
C GLY A 201 -5.22 -2.79 0.60
N SER A 202 -5.89 -3.88 0.27
CA SER A 202 -7.19 -3.82 -0.43
C SER A 202 -8.24 -3.06 0.37
N TYR A 203 -8.42 -3.42 1.64
CA TYR A 203 -9.42 -2.82 2.52
C TYR A 203 -8.92 -2.76 3.96
N HIS A 204 -7.62 -2.65 4.15
CA HIS A 204 -7.02 -2.48 5.47
C HIS A 204 -5.91 -1.45 5.42
N SER A 205 -5.63 -0.90 6.58
CA SER A 205 -4.68 0.17 6.79
C SER A 205 -3.82 -0.17 7.98
N VAL A 206 -2.56 0.26 7.93
CA VAL A 206 -1.56 0.04 8.96
C VAL A 206 -0.79 1.32 9.19
N SER A 207 -0.50 1.63 10.44
CA SER A 207 0.48 2.65 10.82
C SER A 207 1.56 2.06 11.71
N LEU A 208 2.78 2.60 11.57
CA LEU A 208 3.95 2.28 12.36
C LEU A 208 4.41 3.54 13.09
N THR A 209 4.47 3.45 14.43
CA THR A 209 4.93 4.55 15.29
C THR A 209 6.45 4.62 15.36
N ASP A 210 6.97 5.73 15.85
CA ASP A 210 8.39 5.91 16.14
C ASP A 210 8.93 5.01 17.26
N GLU A 211 8.06 4.56 18.15
CA GLU A 211 8.37 3.56 19.19
C GLU A 211 8.38 2.12 18.66
N GLY A 212 8.03 1.90 17.39
CA GLY A 212 8.00 0.58 16.77
C GLY A 212 6.69 -0.21 17.01
N HIS A 213 5.59 0.49 17.31
CA HIS A 213 4.27 -0.11 17.49
C HIS A 213 3.46 -0.10 16.19
N LEU A 214 2.74 -1.19 15.91
CA LEU A 214 1.83 -1.29 14.78
C LEU A 214 0.38 -1.08 15.21
N TYR A 215 -0.33 -0.22 14.51
CA TYR A 215 -1.78 -0.06 14.62
C TYR A 215 -2.44 -0.44 13.30
N VAL A 216 -3.57 -1.15 13.38
CA VAL A 216 -4.27 -1.69 12.22
C VAL A 216 -5.76 -1.44 12.29
N TRP A 217 -6.37 -1.16 11.14
CA TRP A 217 -7.82 -1.02 11.00
C TRP A 217 -8.31 -1.43 9.60
N GLY A 218 -9.62 -1.53 9.44
CA GLY A 218 -10.29 -1.96 8.22
C GLY A 218 -10.73 -3.42 8.27
N SER A 219 -10.73 -4.09 7.11
CA SER A 219 -11.15 -5.48 6.96
C SER A 219 -10.13 -6.44 7.54
N ASN A 220 -10.61 -7.51 8.18
CA ASN A 220 -9.81 -8.61 8.72
C ASN A 220 -10.19 -9.97 8.11
N LYS A 221 -10.66 -9.99 6.84
CA LYS A 221 -11.17 -11.21 6.20
C LYS A 221 -10.17 -12.38 6.19
N HIS A 222 -8.88 -12.08 6.15
CA HIS A 222 -7.81 -13.09 6.10
C HIS A 222 -6.87 -13.01 7.31
N GLY A 223 -7.32 -12.46 8.44
CA GLY A 223 -6.48 -12.36 9.65
C GLY A 223 -5.40 -11.28 9.61
N GLN A 224 -5.37 -10.42 8.59
CA GLN A 224 -4.36 -9.36 8.47
C GLN A 224 -4.34 -8.37 9.66
N LEU A 225 -5.39 -8.27 10.47
CA LEU A 225 -5.44 -7.34 11.62
C LEU A 225 -5.22 -8.02 12.97
N VAL A 226 -4.92 -9.33 12.99
CA VAL A 226 -4.65 -10.10 14.23
C VAL A 226 -5.77 -9.90 15.26
N SER A 227 -7.01 -9.88 14.79
CA SER A 227 -8.22 -9.69 15.61
C SER A 227 -9.22 -10.81 15.40
N ARG A 228 -10.16 -10.97 16.34
CA ARG A 228 -11.33 -11.84 16.20
C ARG A 228 -12.45 -11.19 15.39
N ASP A 229 -12.48 -9.86 15.34
CA ASP A 229 -13.48 -9.12 14.58
C ASP A 229 -13.17 -9.17 13.09
N ILE A 230 -14.21 -9.30 12.25
CA ILE A 230 -14.08 -9.31 10.78
C ILE A 230 -13.71 -7.93 10.20
N PHE A 231 -13.90 -6.87 10.99
CA PHE A 231 -13.61 -5.49 10.64
C PHE A 231 -13.31 -4.68 11.91
N LEU A 232 -12.29 -3.84 11.86
CA LEU A 232 -11.96 -2.87 12.90
C LEU A 232 -12.23 -1.47 12.35
N ALA A 233 -13.22 -0.78 12.92
CA ALA A 233 -13.57 0.58 12.48
C ALA A 233 -12.58 1.64 12.97
N GLU A 234 -11.85 1.34 14.04
CA GLU A 234 -10.87 2.22 14.68
C GLU A 234 -9.51 1.52 14.70
N PRO A 235 -8.40 2.29 14.71
CA PRO A 235 -7.05 1.76 14.87
C PRO A 235 -6.92 0.93 16.14
N LYS A 236 -6.36 -0.27 16.00
CA LYS A 236 -6.06 -1.16 17.12
C LYS A 236 -4.58 -1.52 17.11
N LYS A 237 -3.93 -1.33 18.26
CA LYS A 237 -2.54 -1.74 18.47
C LYS A 237 -2.43 -3.27 18.38
N ILE A 238 -1.49 -3.78 17.59
CA ILE A 238 -1.11 -5.19 17.63
C ILE A 238 -0.23 -5.42 18.86
N ASP A 239 -0.52 -6.49 19.61
CA ASP A 239 0.27 -6.85 20.78
C ASP A 239 1.73 -7.13 20.39
N THR A 240 2.67 -6.51 21.12
CA THR A 240 4.10 -6.71 20.96
C THR A 240 4.54 -8.17 21.15
N GLN A 241 3.76 -8.98 21.89
CA GLN A 241 3.98 -10.42 22.03
C GLN A 241 4.00 -11.14 20.67
N CYS A 242 3.20 -10.66 19.70
CA CYS A 242 3.19 -11.22 18.35
C CYS A 242 4.54 -11.07 17.63
N PHE A 243 5.39 -10.16 18.08
CA PHE A 243 6.71 -9.87 17.51
C PHE A 243 7.84 -10.18 18.50
N SER A 244 7.62 -11.10 19.44
CA SER A 244 8.60 -11.44 20.48
C SER A 244 9.07 -10.22 21.30
N HIS A 245 8.19 -9.24 21.49
CA HIS A 245 8.46 -7.95 22.14
C HIS A 245 9.52 -7.08 21.46
N GLU A 246 9.89 -7.39 20.21
CA GLU A 246 10.81 -6.56 19.44
C GLU A 246 10.09 -5.36 18.80
N LYS A 247 10.81 -4.24 18.69
CA LYS A 247 10.32 -3.06 17.98
C LYS A 247 10.31 -3.32 16.48
N ILE A 248 9.21 -2.91 15.83
CA ILE A 248 9.11 -2.94 14.38
C ILE A 248 9.85 -1.74 13.78
N GLY A 249 10.77 -1.99 12.86
CA GLY A 249 11.51 -0.96 12.14
C GLY A 249 10.92 -0.64 10.76
N ALA A 250 10.18 -1.58 10.15
CA ALA A 250 9.53 -1.37 8.86
C ALA A 250 8.30 -2.28 8.68
N VAL A 251 7.34 -1.81 7.88
CA VAL A 251 6.11 -2.55 7.55
C VAL A 251 5.73 -2.34 6.09
N TRP A 252 5.24 -3.40 5.46
CA TRP A 252 4.73 -3.40 4.09
C TRP A 252 3.40 -4.15 4.04
N SER A 253 2.51 -3.70 3.15
CA SER A 253 1.22 -4.33 2.91
C SER A 253 1.15 -4.84 1.49
N GLY A 254 0.84 -6.12 1.34
CA GLY A 254 0.29 -6.64 0.10
C GLY A 254 -1.23 -6.46 0.07
N TRP A 255 -1.89 -7.03 -0.93
CA TRP A 255 -3.34 -6.81 -1.09
C TRP A 255 -4.16 -7.27 0.12
N THR A 256 -3.76 -8.37 0.75
CA THR A 256 -4.46 -9.03 1.86
C THR A 256 -3.50 -9.71 2.84
N HIS A 257 -2.24 -9.28 2.88
CA HIS A 257 -1.22 -9.81 3.78
C HIS A 257 -0.27 -8.69 4.19
N LEU A 258 0.45 -8.89 5.29
CA LEU A 258 1.40 -7.94 5.84
C LEU A 258 2.76 -8.60 6.01
N VAL A 259 3.79 -7.77 5.90
CA VAL A 259 5.17 -8.08 6.20
C VAL A 259 5.70 -7.01 7.14
N ALA A 260 6.28 -7.40 8.27
CA ALA A 260 6.95 -6.49 9.18
C ALA A 260 8.38 -6.96 9.41
N ARG A 261 9.30 -6.02 9.56
CA ARG A 261 10.69 -6.29 9.93
C ARG A 261 11.02 -5.59 11.24
N THR A 262 11.56 -6.32 12.21
CA THR A 262 12.01 -5.74 13.48
C THR A 262 13.29 -4.93 13.29
N GLU A 263 13.62 -4.07 14.24
CA GLU A 263 14.91 -3.35 14.26
C GLU A 263 16.11 -4.33 14.33
N ALA A 264 15.91 -5.52 14.90
CA ALA A 264 16.91 -6.60 14.91
C ALA A 264 16.96 -7.41 13.60
N GLY A 265 16.13 -7.07 12.61
CA GLY A 265 16.14 -7.69 11.28
C GLY A 265 15.24 -8.92 11.14
N LYS A 266 14.48 -9.33 12.16
CA LYS A 266 13.54 -10.45 12.03
C LYS A 266 12.36 -10.05 11.15
N VAL A 267 12.07 -10.86 10.14
CA VAL A 267 10.90 -10.67 9.26
C VAL A 267 9.74 -11.51 9.76
N PHE A 268 8.57 -10.89 9.84
CA PHE A 268 7.29 -11.51 10.17
C PHE A 268 6.34 -11.32 9.00
N THR A 269 5.66 -12.37 8.58
CA THR A 269 4.56 -12.29 7.59
C THR A 269 3.26 -12.70 8.27
N TRP A 270 2.08 -12.30 7.79
CA TRP A 270 0.76 -12.84 8.17
C TRP A 270 -0.35 -12.37 7.22
N GLY A 271 -1.54 -12.97 7.33
CA GLY A 271 -2.69 -12.65 6.49
C GLY A 271 -3.04 -13.79 5.54
N ARG A 272 -3.51 -13.45 4.33
CA ARG A 272 -3.85 -14.43 3.29
C ARG A 272 -2.61 -15.21 2.85
N ALA A 273 -2.74 -16.55 2.73
CA ALA A 273 -1.61 -17.46 2.46
C ALA A 273 -1.80 -18.42 1.27
N ASP A 274 -2.93 -18.33 0.56
CA ASP A 274 -3.36 -19.27 -0.48
C ASP A 274 -2.51 -19.29 -1.76
N TYR A 275 -1.61 -18.33 -1.95
CA TYR A 275 -0.67 -18.24 -3.08
C TYR A 275 0.80 -18.36 -2.63
N GLY A 276 1.06 -18.74 -1.38
CA GLY A 276 2.42 -18.81 -0.83
C GLY A 276 3.05 -17.43 -0.53
N GLN A 277 2.28 -16.35 -0.60
CA GLN A 277 2.72 -14.96 -0.42
C GLN A 277 3.31 -14.66 0.97
N LEU A 278 3.08 -15.54 1.96
CA LEU A 278 3.68 -15.42 3.29
C LEU A 278 5.12 -15.96 3.34
N GLY A 279 5.59 -16.69 2.32
CA GLY A 279 6.94 -17.25 2.27
C GLY A 279 7.24 -18.29 3.36
N ARG A 280 6.19 -18.83 4.01
CA ARG A 280 6.32 -19.80 5.11
C ARG A 280 6.37 -21.23 4.58
N ARG A 281 7.08 -22.12 5.29
CA ARG A 281 6.96 -23.57 5.06
C ARG A 281 5.58 -24.03 5.51
N ALA A 282 4.93 -24.89 4.72
CA ALA A 282 3.78 -25.64 5.21
C ALA A 282 4.24 -26.51 6.37
N VAL A 283 3.88 -26.13 7.60
CA VAL A 283 4.12 -26.99 8.77
C VAL A 283 3.08 -28.09 8.69
N VAL A 284 3.48 -29.26 8.20
CA VAL A 284 2.73 -30.50 8.44
C VAL A 284 3.09 -30.93 9.87
N PRO A 285 2.17 -30.91 10.84
CA PRO A 285 2.48 -31.38 12.19
C PRO A 285 2.64 -32.90 12.16
N GLY A 286 3.86 -33.37 12.37
CA GLY A 286 4.18 -34.80 12.47
C GLY A 286 4.50 -35.45 11.12
N GLY A 287 5.63 -36.15 11.06
CA GLY A 287 6.12 -36.88 9.88
C GLY A 287 5.29 -38.11 9.49
N GLN A 288 3.97 -37.99 9.42
CA GLN A 288 3.09 -38.94 8.78
C GLN A 288 2.15 -38.18 7.85
N GLN A 289 1.99 -38.70 6.63
CA GLN A 289 0.99 -38.22 5.67
C GLN A 289 -0.39 -38.26 6.33
N SER A 290 -0.79 -37.13 6.89
CA SER A 290 -2.11 -36.88 7.43
C SER A 290 -2.51 -35.49 6.98
N THR A 291 -3.63 -35.41 6.29
CA THR A 291 -4.26 -34.17 5.84
C THR A 291 -4.53 -33.29 7.05
N ALA A 292 -3.63 -32.33 7.33
CA ALA A 292 -3.95 -31.23 8.22
C ALA A 292 -5.24 -30.59 7.69
N SER A 293 -6.30 -30.55 8.49
CA SER A 293 -7.55 -29.94 8.08
C SER A 293 -7.31 -28.46 7.76
N GLU A 294 -7.97 -27.94 6.73
CA GLU A 294 -7.84 -26.54 6.27
C GLU A 294 -7.97 -25.54 7.44
N GLN A 295 -8.80 -25.86 8.44
CA GLN A 295 -9.00 -25.07 9.67
C GLN A 295 -7.73 -24.92 10.54
N CYS A 296 -6.85 -25.92 10.61
CA CYS A 296 -5.63 -25.83 11.43
C CYS A 296 -4.57 -24.94 10.76
N LEU A 297 -4.51 -24.95 9.43
CA LEU A 297 -3.64 -24.07 8.64
C LEU A 297 -4.13 -22.62 8.64
N GLU A 298 -5.45 -22.39 8.65
CA GLU A 298 -6.05 -21.06 8.76
C GLU A 298 -5.69 -20.36 10.09
N LEU A 299 -5.66 -21.09 11.22
CA LEU A 299 -5.30 -20.50 12.51
C LEU A 299 -3.84 -20.00 12.57
N LEU A 300 -2.92 -20.64 11.86
CA LEU A 300 -1.49 -20.27 11.86
C LEU A 300 -1.18 -19.06 10.97
N CYS A 301 -1.97 -18.81 9.92
CA CYS A 301 -1.78 -17.69 8.99
C CYS A 301 -2.26 -16.34 9.53
N ASN A 302 -3.18 -16.37 10.50
CA ASN A 302 -3.84 -15.20 11.08
C ASN A 302 -3.03 -14.50 12.19
N ILE A 303 -1.83 -15.00 12.49
CA ILE A 303 -0.89 -14.41 13.45
C ILE A 303 0.46 -14.13 12.80
N PRO A 304 1.18 -13.07 13.22
CA PRO A 304 2.56 -12.83 12.80
C PRO A 304 3.44 -14.03 13.14
N VAL A 305 4.21 -14.51 12.16
CA VAL A 305 5.17 -15.59 12.33
C VAL A 305 6.48 -15.19 11.70
N SER A 306 7.58 -15.39 12.42
CA SER A 306 8.91 -15.08 11.93
C SER A 306 9.29 -16.02 10.78
N VAL A 307 9.85 -15.46 9.71
CA VAL A 307 10.32 -16.17 8.53
C VAL A 307 11.85 -16.08 8.50
N PRO A 308 12.58 -17.14 8.91
CA PRO A 308 14.05 -17.10 8.98
C PRO A 308 14.72 -17.14 7.59
N CYS A 309 13.99 -17.63 6.58
CA CYS A 309 14.41 -17.62 5.19
C CYS A 309 13.18 -17.57 4.28
N LEU A 310 13.18 -16.67 3.30
CA LEU A 310 12.18 -16.69 2.24
C LEU A 310 12.58 -17.79 1.24
N ASN A 311 11.79 -18.86 1.15
CA ASN A 311 12.05 -19.92 0.17
C ASN A 311 12.03 -19.33 -1.26
N GLY A 312 13.15 -19.46 -1.98
CA GLY A 312 13.29 -18.96 -3.34
C GLY A 312 13.78 -17.51 -3.47
N ALA A 313 14.12 -16.84 -2.37
CA ALA A 313 14.77 -15.52 -2.39
C ALA A 313 16.28 -15.65 -2.13
N SER A 314 17.09 -14.84 -2.80
CA SER A 314 18.54 -14.78 -2.57
C SER A 314 18.91 -14.00 -1.31
N GLN A 315 18.01 -13.15 -0.79
CA GLN A 315 18.19 -12.33 0.42
C GLN A 315 16.84 -12.10 1.11
N VAL A 316 16.87 -11.86 2.44
CA VAL A 316 15.75 -11.44 3.28
C VAL A 316 15.93 -9.97 3.65
#